data_AF-A0A7C5JU07-F1
#
_entry.id   AF-A0A7C5JU07-F1
#
_cell.length_a   1.000
_cell.length_b   1.000
_cell.length_c   1.000
_cell.angle_alpha   90.00
_cell.angle_beta   90.00
_cell.angle_gamma   90.00
#
_symmetry.space_group_name_H-M   'P 1'
#
loop_
_entity.id
_entity.type
_entity.pdbx_description
1 polymer ?
#
loop_
_entity_poly.entity_id
_entity_poly.type
_entity_poly.pdbx_seq_one_letter_code
_entity_poly.pdbx_strand_id
1 'polypeptide(L)' 'MHFEGILVGAAAFLIIGILHPIVVTAEYHLGARIWPIFLVVGLASLGLSLFLSNWVLASIAGVFGFACLWTIRE' A
#
# COMPACT_ATOMS: atom_id res chain seq x y z
N MET A 1 21.92 -12.23 10.05
CA MET A 1 20.71 -12.15 10.90
C MET A 1 19.58 -11.58 10.06
N HIS A 2 18.41 -12.23 10.03
CA HIS A 2 17.29 -11.88 9.14
C HIS A 2 16.45 -10.71 9.68
N PHE A 3 17.06 -9.53 9.81
CA PHE A 3 16.34 -8.31 10.23
C PHE A 3 15.36 -7.79 9.17
N GLU A 4 15.55 -8.20 7.91
CA GLU A 4 14.70 -7.81 6.78
C GLU A 4 13.22 -8.17 7.01
N GLY A 5 12.94 -9.36 7.54
CA GLY A 5 11.57 -9.78 7.83
C GLY A 5 10.90 -8.92 8.91
N ILE A 6 11.64 -8.53 9.95
CA ILE A 6 11.14 -7.64 11.00
C ILE A 6 10.88 -6.24 10.42
N LEU A 7 11.79 -5.75 9.58
CA LEU A 7 11.66 -4.45 8.94
C LEU A 7 10.44 -4.37 8.03
N VAL A 8 10.25 -5.40 7.18
CA VAL A 8 9.09 -5.51 6.28
C VAL A 8 7.79 -5.65 7.08
N GLY A 9 7.78 -6.45 8.15
CA GLY A 9 6.61 -6.59 9.03
C GLY A 9 6.22 -5.28 9.73
N ALA A 10 7.20 -4.56 10.27
CA ALA A 10 6.97 -3.25 10.89
C ALA A 10 6.48 -2.21 9.88
N ALA A 11 7.09 -2.17 8.69
CA ALA A 11 6.66 -1.30 7.60
C ALA A 11 5.23 -1.64 7.13
N ALA A 12 4.88 -2.92 7.01
CA ALA A 12 3.55 -3.36 6.64
C ALA A 12 2.48 -2.89 7.63
N PHE A 13 2.74 -3.04 8.92
CA PHE A 13 1.82 -2.63 9.97
C PHE A 13 1.59 -1.11 9.96
N LEU A 14 2.67 -0.33 9.77
CA LEU A 14 2.59 1.13 9.62
C LEU A 14 1.81 1.54 8.36
N ILE A 15 2.07 0.88 7.24
CA ILE A 15 1.37 1.16 5.97
C ILE A 15 -0.14 0.95 6.13
N ILE A 16 -0.57 -0.18 6.69
CA ILE A 16 -1.99 -0.48 6.90
C ILE A 16 -2.60 0.52 7.89
N GLY A 17 -1.90 0.79 9.00
CA GLY A 17 -2.37 1.72 10.03
C GLY A 17 -2.53 3.16 9.53
N ILE A 18 -1.70 3.62 8.59
CA ILE A 18 -1.79 4.95 7.97
C ILE A 18 -2.82 4.96 6.83
N LEU A 19 -2.92 3.88 6.05
CA LEU A 19 -3.89 3.79 4.96
C LEU A 19 -5.32 3.86 5.47
N HIS A 20 -5.68 3.16 6.55
CA HIS A 20 -7.04 3.19 7.12
C HIS A 20 -7.64 4.61 7.29
N PRO A 21 -7.00 5.54 8.05
CA PRO A 21 -7.54 6.89 8.20
C PRO A 21 -7.49 7.71 6.91
N ILE A 22 -6.52 7.47 6.02
CA ILE A 22 -6.46 8.13 4.71
C ILE A 22 -7.70 7.76 3.89
N VAL A 23 -8.04 6.48 3.83
CA VAL A 23 -9.19 5.96 3.09
C VAL A 23 -10.47 6.57 3.58
N VAL A 24 -10.70 6.51 4.89
CA VAL A 24 -11.90 7.08 5.53
C VAL A 24 -12.01 8.57 5.22
N THR A 25 -10.90 9.31 5.32
CA THR A 25 -10.89 10.76 5.02
C THR A 25 -11.16 11.05 3.54
N ALA A 26 -10.59 10.24 2.66
CA ALA A 26 -10.68 10.44 1.23
C ALA A 26 -12.08 10.07 0.71
N GLU A 27 -12.70 9.01 1.25
CA GLU A 27 -14.11 8.71 1.02
C GLU A 27 -15.02 9.82 1.58
N TYR A 28 -14.74 10.35 2.78
CA TYR A 28 -15.52 11.45 3.35
C TYR A 28 -15.49 12.74 2.50
N HIS A 29 -14.35 13.05 1.87
CA HIS A 29 -14.19 14.29 1.08
C HIS A 29 -14.54 14.14 -0.40
N LEU A 30 -14.27 12.99 -1.03
CA LEU A 30 -14.50 12.77 -2.47
C LEU A 30 -15.70 11.83 -2.76
N GLY A 31 -16.29 11.22 -1.72
CA GLY A 31 -17.35 10.22 -1.84
C GLY A 31 -16.87 8.89 -2.43
N ALA A 32 -17.82 8.00 -2.72
CA ALA A 32 -17.58 6.64 -3.26
C ALA A 32 -16.92 6.58 -4.66
N ARG A 33 -16.52 7.72 -5.24
CA ARG A 33 -15.86 7.78 -6.57
C ARG A 33 -14.34 7.67 -6.51
N ILE A 34 -13.75 7.49 -5.33
CA ILE A 34 -12.30 7.54 -5.16
C ILE A 34 -11.58 6.23 -5.51
N TRP A 35 -12.34 5.14 -5.68
CA TRP A 35 -11.87 3.81 -6.03
C TRP A 35 -10.88 3.72 -7.22
N PRO A 36 -10.98 4.51 -8.31
CA PRO A 36 -10.05 4.40 -9.44
C PRO A 36 -8.67 4.94 -9.09
N ILE A 37 -8.58 5.91 -8.18
CA ILE A 37 -7.31 6.50 -7.75
C ILE A 37 -6.53 5.45 -6.96
N PHE A 38 -7.17 4.78 -6.00
CA PHE A 38 -6.56 3.68 -5.24
C PHE A 38 -6.15 2.51 -6.13
N LEU A 39 -6.95 2.20 -7.17
CA LEU A 39 -6.60 1.18 -8.16
C LEU A 39 -5.34 1.55 -8.94
N VAL A 40 -5.28 2.77 -9.49
CA VAL A 40 -4.11 3.24 -10.26
C VAL A 40 -2.87 3.31 -9.37
N VAL A 41 -2.97 3.85 -8.16
CA VAL A 41 -1.84 3.93 -7.21
C VAL A 41 -1.37 2.54 -6.78
N GLY A 42 -2.29 1.61 -6.53
CA GLY A 42 -1.96 0.23 -6.18
C GLY A 42 -1.22 -0.49 -7.31
N LEU A 43 -1.74 -0.42 -8.54
CA LEU A 43 -1.11 -1.02 -9.73
C LEU A 43 0.25 -0.38 -10.05
N ALA A 44 0.36 0.95 -9.95
CA ALA A 44 1.63 1.64 -10.16
C ALA A 44 2.68 1.19 -9.13
N SER A 45 2.29 1.03 -7.87
CA SER A 45 3.18 0.58 -6.79
C SER A 45 3.63 -0.87 -6.98
N LEU A 46 2.71 -1.75 -7.41
CA LEU A 46 3.05 -3.14 -7.77
C LEU A 46 3.98 -3.19 -9.00
N GLY A 47 3.74 -2.37 -10.01
CA GLY A 47 4.61 -2.23 -11.17
C GLY A 47 6.02 -1.77 -10.77
N LEU A 48 6.11 -0.75 -9.92
CA LEU A 48 7.37 -0.24 -9.37
C LEU A 48 8.11 -1.30 -8.54
N SER A 49 7.39 -2.15 -7.79
CA SER A 49 7.98 -3.24 -7.02
C SER A 49 8.82 -4.19 -7.88
N LEU A 50 8.41 -4.43 -9.13
CA LEU A 50 9.13 -5.31 -10.06
C LEU A 50 10.48 -4.74 -10.53
N PHE A 51 10.68 -3.42 -10.47
CA PHE A 51 11.91 -2.75 -10.89
C PHE A 51 12.88 -2.48 -9.72
N LEU A 52 12.50 -2.80 -8.48
CA LEU A 52 13.34 -2.61 -7.30
C LEU A 52 14.30 -3.80 -7.14
N SER A 53 15.61 -3.53 -7.15
CA SER A 53 16.61 -4.59 -6.95
C SER A 53 16.76 -5.03 -5.49
N ASN A 54 16.30 -4.20 -4.55
CA ASN A 54 16.36 -4.50 -3.12
C ASN A 54 15.08 -5.20 -2.67
N TRP A 55 15.23 -6.43 -2.17
CA TRP A 55 14.15 -7.30 -1.72
C TRP A 55 13.26 -6.68 -0.63
N VAL A 56 13.84 -5.88 0.27
CA VAL A 56 13.10 -5.19 1.34
C VAL A 56 12.19 -4.11 0.75
N LEU A 57 12.75 -3.26 -0.12
CA LEU A 57 12.02 -2.18 -0.78
C LEU A 57 10.94 -2.73 -1.72
N ALA A 58 11.25 -3.78 -2.48
CA ALA A 58 10.28 -4.48 -3.32
C ALA A 58 9.12 -5.04 -2.50
N SER A 59 9.41 -5.66 -1.35
CA SER A 59 8.38 -6.20 -0.44
C SER A 59 7.50 -5.10 0.14
N ILE A 60 8.08 -3.99 0.59
CA ILE A 60 7.34 -2.84 1.14
C ILE A 60 6.44 -2.21 0.07
N ALA A 61 6.96 -2.00 -1.14
CA ALA A 61 6.18 -1.49 -2.27
C ALA A 61 5.03 -2.43 -2.68
N GLY A 62 5.27 -3.74 -2.60
CA GLY A 62 4.25 -4.76 -2.84
C GLY A 62 3.13 -4.72 -1.79
N VAL A 63 3.50 -4.68 -0.51
CA VAL A 63 2.53 -4.55 0.59
C VAL A 63 1.73 -3.26 0.47
N PHE A 64 2.38 -2.14 0.14
CA PHE A 64 1.70 -0.87 -0.10
C PHE A 64 0.70 -0.96 -1.27
N GLY A 65 1.12 -1.57 -2.38
CA GLY A 65 0.26 -1.80 -3.54
C GLY A 65 -0.98 -2.63 -3.22
N PHE A 66 -0.80 -3.76 -2.52
CA PHE A 66 -1.93 -4.60 -2.08
C PHE A 66 -2.83 -3.92 -1.05
N ALA A 67 -2.26 -3.15 -0.12
CA ALA A 67 -3.05 -2.40 0.85
C ALA A 67 -3.93 -1.34 0.16
N CYS A 68 -3.41 -0.63 -0.84
CA CYS A 68 -4.19 0.29 -1.67
C CYS A 68 -5.29 -0.41 -2.48
N LEU A 69 -5.04 -1.64 -2.96
CA LEU A 69 -6.06 -2.42 -3.68
C LEU A 69 -7.16 -2.95 -2.74
N TRP A 70 -6.81 -3.32 -1.51
CA TRP A 70 -7.75 -3.80 -0.48
C TRP A 70 -8.81 -2.74 -0.19
N THR A 71 -8.37 -1.51 0.00
CA THR A 71 -9.17 -0.31 0.22
C THR A 71 -10.29 -0.07 -0.80
N ILE A 72 -10.19 -0.59 -2.03
CA ILE A 72 -11.20 -0.36 -3.09
C ILE A 72 -12.58 -0.92 -2.71
N ARG A 73 -12.61 -1.94 -1.84
CA ARG A 73 -13.83 -2.63 -1.40
C ARG A 73 -14.18 -2.39 0.08
N GLU A 74 -13.39 -1.57 0.77
CA GLU A 74 -13.69 -1.14 2.13
C GLU A 74 -14.77 -0.06 2.09
#